data_AF-A0AA48R952-F1
#
_entry.id   AF-A0AA48R952-F1
#
_cell.length_a   1.000
_cell.length_b   1.000
_cell.length_c   1.000
_cell.angle_alpha   90.00
_cell.angle_beta   90.00
_cell.angle_gamma   90.00
#
_symmetry.space_group_name_H-M   'P 1'
#
loop_
_entity.id
_entity.type
_entity.pdbx_description
1 polymer ?
#
loop_
_entity_poly.entity_id
_entity_poly.type
_entity_poly.pdbx_seq_one_letter_code
_entity_poly.pdbx_strand_id
1 'polypeptide(L)'
;MVPPKQFDSFCALFDVALYRDTFRLPQNDCDKLLDRAIEFGLEGNGRGDLEVLRNFLNSVFQGPDPSKELEKLWKASRSRIAFFSGPAAPTDQPAIVQVFTRVLKAIEKKIT
;
A
#
# COMPACT_ATOMS: atom_id res chain seq x y z
N MET A 1 -4.42 -0.71 -16.43
CA MET A 1 -4.70 -2.06 -15.90
C MET A 1 -6.01 -2.02 -15.11
N VAL A 2 -6.75 -3.14 -14.96
CA VAL A 2 -7.93 -3.18 -14.08
C VAL A 2 -7.51 -3.78 -12.74
N PRO A 3 -7.73 -3.10 -11.60
CA PRO A 3 -7.37 -3.65 -10.29
C PRO A 3 -8.26 -4.86 -9.90
N PRO A 4 -7.69 -5.90 -9.28
CA PRO A 4 -8.47 -6.97 -8.67
C PRO A 4 -9.16 -6.45 -7.41
N LYS A 5 -10.25 -7.12 -7.00
CA LYS A 5 -11.00 -6.77 -5.79
C LYS A 5 -10.11 -6.74 -4.53
N GLN A 6 -9.08 -7.57 -4.49
CA GLN A 6 -8.11 -7.64 -3.40
C GLN A 6 -7.31 -6.33 -3.26
N PHE A 7 -7.00 -5.66 -4.38
CA PHE A 7 -6.31 -4.37 -4.34
C PHE A 7 -7.22 -3.29 -3.75
N ASP A 8 -8.45 -3.19 -4.22
CA ASP A 8 -9.42 -2.21 -3.71
C ASP A 8 -9.74 -2.45 -2.23
N SER A 9 -9.90 -3.72 -1.82
CA SER A 9 -10.16 -4.12 -0.44
C SER A 9 -8.98 -3.78 0.47
N PHE A 10 -7.76 -4.08 0.02
CA PHE A 10 -6.53 -3.68 0.71
C PHE A 10 -6.48 -2.17 0.88
N CYS A 11 -6.65 -1.39 -0.20
CA CYS A 11 -6.60 0.07 -0.15
C CYS A 11 -7.62 0.65 0.84
N ALA A 12 -8.85 0.13 0.85
CA ALA A 12 -9.90 0.59 1.76
C ALA A 12 -9.54 0.34 3.24
N LEU A 13 -9.05 -0.86 3.56
CA LEU A 13 -8.67 -1.22 4.93
C LEU A 13 -7.39 -0.51 5.39
N PHE A 14 -6.42 -0.37 4.50
CA PHE A 14 -5.19 0.36 4.73
C PHE A 14 -5.48 1.85 5.03
N ASP A 15 -6.41 2.46 4.29
CA ASP A 15 -6.92 3.81 4.56
C ASP A 15 -7.56 3.92 5.95
N VAL A 16 -8.41 2.97 6.31
CA VAL A 16 -9.06 2.93 7.64
C VAL A 16 -8.01 2.83 8.75
N ALA A 17 -6.99 2.00 8.57
CA ALA A 17 -5.92 1.83 9.55
C ALA A 17 -5.10 3.11 9.72
N LEU A 18 -4.68 3.72 8.60
CA LEU A 18 -3.97 4.99 8.63
C LEU A 18 -4.83 6.10 9.25
N TYR A 19 -6.12 6.18 8.95
CA TYR A 19 -7.02 7.17 9.58
C TYR A 19 -7.17 6.91 11.09
N ARG A 20 -7.33 5.66 11.51
CA ARG A 20 -7.45 5.30 12.93
C ARG A 20 -6.20 5.69 13.72
N ASP A 21 -5.03 5.44 13.12
CA ASP A 21 -3.76 5.51 13.82
C ASP A 21 -3.09 6.88 13.72
N THR A 22 -3.45 7.72 12.73
CA THR A 22 -3.01 9.14 12.63
C THR A 22 -3.45 10.00 13.82
N PHE A 23 -4.51 9.63 14.56
CA PHE A 23 -4.93 10.34 15.78
C PHE A 23 -4.36 9.77 17.08
N ARG A 24 -3.68 8.61 17.04
CA ARG A 24 -3.40 7.82 18.25
C ARG A 24 -1.92 7.61 18.57
N LEU A 25 -1.02 7.74 17.60
CA LEU A 25 0.40 7.43 17.80
C LEU A 25 1.27 8.70 17.81
N PRO A 26 2.31 8.76 18.68
CA PRO A 26 3.33 9.79 18.58
C PRO A 26 3.91 9.77 17.16
N GLN A 27 4.02 10.94 16.52
CA GLN A 27 4.54 11.09 15.14
C GLN A 27 5.97 10.54 14.94
N ASN A 28 6.63 10.12 16.01
CA ASN A 28 8.04 9.70 16.02
C ASN A 28 8.28 8.28 15.47
N ASP A 29 7.24 7.53 15.05
CA ASP A 29 7.39 6.16 14.55
C ASP A 29 6.50 5.88 13.32
N CYS A 30 6.54 6.79 12.33
CA CYS A 30 5.80 6.69 11.06
C CYS A 30 5.97 5.34 10.33
N ASP A 31 7.14 4.72 10.44
CA ASP A 31 7.41 3.42 9.82
C ASP A 31 6.64 2.28 10.48
N LYS A 32 6.58 2.23 11.82
CA LYS A 32 5.77 1.22 12.53
C LYS A 32 4.28 1.43 12.31
N LEU A 33 3.87 2.69 12.21
CA LEU A 33 2.52 3.09 11.83
C LEU A 33 2.14 2.53 10.46
N LEU A 34 3.01 2.74 9.48
CA LEU A 34 2.84 2.24 8.12
C LEU A 34 2.80 0.72 8.09
N ASP A 35 3.73 0.03 8.75
CA ASP A 35 3.79 -1.43 8.76
C ASP A 35 2.53 -2.04 9.42
N ARG A 36 2.02 -1.45 10.51
CA ARG A 36 0.75 -1.86 11.14
C ARG A 36 -0.45 -1.65 10.23
N ALA A 37 -0.50 -0.52 9.53
CA ALA A 37 -1.57 -0.26 8.58
C ALA A 37 -1.55 -1.27 7.44
N ILE A 38 -0.36 -1.64 6.94
CA ILE A 38 -0.17 -2.68 5.93
C ILE A 38 -0.66 -4.03 6.47
N GLU A 39 -0.26 -4.41 7.68
CA GLU A 39 -0.70 -5.67 8.31
C GLU A 39 -2.22 -5.74 8.44
N PHE A 40 -2.87 -4.65 8.86
CA PHE A 40 -4.31 -4.54 8.96
C PHE A 40 -4.98 -4.59 7.57
N GLY A 41 -4.42 -3.89 6.58
CA GLY A 41 -4.93 -3.92 5.20
C GLY A 41 -4.88 -5.31 4.57
N LEU A 42 -3.94 -6.14 5.00
CA LEU A 42 -3.79 -7.53 4.56
C LEU A 42 -4.57 -8.52 5.44
N GLU A 43 -5.18 -8.07 6.54
CA GLU A 43 -5.97 -8.92 7.43
C GLU A 43 -7.20 -9.48 6.69
N GLY A 44 -7.53 -10.76 6.95
CA GLY A 44 -8.66 -11.44 6.30
C GLY A 44 -8.40 -11.93 4.86
N ASN A 45 -7.28 -11.58 4.23
CA ASN A 45 -6.90 -12.16 2.93
C ASN A 45 -6.37 -13.58 3.13
N GLY A 46 -6.99 -14.55 2.45
CA GLY A 46 -6.46 -15.91 2.38
C GLY A 46 -5.20 -15.97 1.50
N ARG A 47 -4.49 -17.11 1.52
CA ARG A 47 -3.30 -17.30 0.68
C ARG A 47 -3.54 -17.00 -0.81
N GLY A 48 -4.68 -17.46 -1.35
CA GLY A 48 -5.04 -17.19 -2.76
C GLY A 48 -5.24 -15.71 -3.05
N ASP A 49 -5.88 -14.96 -2.14
CA ASP A 49 -6.07 -13.51 -2.29
C ASP A 49 -4.73 -12.77 -2.25
N LEU A 50 -3.84 -13.18 -1.35
CA LEU A 50 -2.49 -12.64 -1.24
C LEU A 50 -1.66 -12.91 -2.50
N GLU A 51 -1.79 -14.09 -3.11
CA GLU A 51 -1.13 -14.41 -4.38
C GLU A 51 -1.66 -13.56 -5.53
N VAL A 52 -2.97 -13.31 -5.61
CA VAL A 52 -3.58 -12.41 -6.59
C VAL A 52 -3.05 -10.98 -6.43
N LEU A 53 -3.02 -10.47 -5.19
CA LEU A 53 -2.52 -9.13 -4.89
C LEU A 53 -1.02 -9.00 -5.21
N ARG A 54 -0.20 -10.00 -4.84
CA ARG A 54 1.23 -10.06 -5.18
C ARG A 54 1.45 -10.00 -6.69
N ASN A 55 0.77 -10.85 -7.44
CA ASN A 55 0.95 -10.94 -8.89
C ASN A 55 0.52 -9.62 -9.58
N PHE A 56 -0.57 -9.01 -9.09
CA PHE A 56 -1.00 -7.70 -9.55
C PHE A 56 0.06 -6.63 -9.30
N LEU A 57 0.56 -6.50 -8.06
CA LEU A 57 1.57 -5.51 -7.72
C LEU A 57 2.87 -5.73 -8.52
N ASN A 58 3.32 -6.97 -8.67
CA ASN A 58 4.48 -7.30 -9.52
C ASN A 58 4.28 -6.84 -10.98
N SER A 59 3.09 -7.04 -11.55
CA SER A 59 2.78 -6.55 -12.89
C SER A 59 2.77 -5.02 -12.98
N VAL A 60 2.39 -4.31 -11.92
CA VAL A 60 2.49 -2.84 -11.88
C VAL A 60 3.96 -2.40 -11.81
N PHE A 61 4.76 -3.06 -10.97
CA PHE A 61 6.20 -2.75 -10.81
C PHE A 61 7.04 -3.06 -12.05
N GLN A 62 6.65 -4.04 -12.86
CA GLN A 62 7.29 -4.35 -14.15
C GLN A 62 6.88 -3.37 -15.27
N GLY A 63 5.92 -2.48 -15.01
CA GLY A 63 5.47 -1.47 -15.97
C GLY A 63 6.47 -0.34 -16.19
N PRO A 64 6.28 0.48 -17.24
CA PRO A 64 7.20 1.55 -17.62
C PRO A 64 7.22 2.73 -16.62
N ASP A 65 6.14 2.94 -15.86
CA ASP A 65 6.05 3.98 -14.83
C ASP A 65 5.17 3.50 -13.66
N PRO A 66 5.75 2.72 -12.72
CA PRO A 66 5.01 2.17 -11.59
C PRO A 66 4.42 3.23 -10.68
N SER A 67 5.10 4.37 -10.50
CA SER A 67 4.63 5.45 -9.63
C SER A 67 3.31 6.01 -10.14
N LYS A 68 3.26 6.36 -11.43
CA LYS A 68 2.06 6.96 -12.04
C LYS A 68 0.89 5.99 -12.08
N GLU A 69 1.13 4.71 -12.39
CA GLU A 69 0.05 3.72 -12.39
C GLU A 69 -0.44 3.45 -10.96
N LEU A 70 0.43 3.33 -9.96
CA LEU A 70 0.03 3.21 -8.55
C LEU A 70 -0.79 4.42 -8.08
N GLU A 71 -0.39 5.64 -8.42
CA GLU A 71 -1.15 6.84 -8.05
C GLU A 71 -2.54 6.85 -8.67
N LYS A 72 -2.63 6.45 -9.93
CA LYS A 72 -3.89 6.36 -10.64
C LYS A 72 -4.79 5.30 -10.01
N LEU A 73 -4.25 4.12 -9.70
CA LEU A 73 -4.98 3.03 -9.04
C LEU A 73 -5.45 3.45 -7.64
N TRP A 74 -4.60 4.13 -6.87
CA TRP A 74 -4.95 4.66 -5.55
C TRP A 74 -6.05 5.73 -5.59
N LYS A 75 -5.96 6.66 -6.55
CA LYS A 75 -7.02 7.66 -6.74
C LYS A 75 -8.34 6.99 -7.17
N ALA A 76 -8.26 5.93 -7.97
CA ALA A 76 -9.43 5.17 -8.41
C ALA A 76 -10.08 4.37 -7.28
N SER A 77 -9.31 3.88 -6.30
CA SER A 77 -9.84 3.18 -5.11
C SER A 77 -10.55 4.11 -4.11
N ARG A 78 -10.68 5.42 -4.44
CA ARG A 78 -11.31 6.46 -3.63
C ARG A 78 -10.67 6.62 -2.25
N SER A 79 -9.37 6.36 -2.16
CA SER A 79 -8.64 6.63 -0.94
C SER A 79 -8.78 8.11 -0.53
N ARG A 80 -8.99 8.33 0.77
CA ARG A 80 -9.13 9.64 1.39
C ARG A 80 -7.81 10.19 1.90
N ILE A 81 -6.75 9.39 1.86
CA ILE A 81 -5.45 9.76 2.39
C ILE A 81 -4.54 10.14 1.23
N ALA A 82 -4.14 11.41 1.19
CA ALA A 82 -3.06 11.84 0.32
C ALA A 82 -1.77 11.21 0.84
N PHE A 83 -1.07 10.45 -0.01
CA PHE A 83 0.28 9.99 0.30
C PHE A 83 1.19 11.20 0.47
N PHE A 84 1.37 11.59 1.73
CA PHE A 84 2.42 12.46 2.25
C PHE A 84 2.87 13.55 1.26
N SER A 85 2.12 14.65 1.20
CA SER A 85 2.53 15.92 0.57
C SER A 85 3.67 16.62 1.32
N GLY A 86 4.60 15.85 1.90
CA GLY A 86 5.83 16.36 2.47
C GLY A 86 6.84 16.67 1.36
N PRO A 87 7.83 17.55 1.63
CA PRO A 87 8.93 17.75 0.70
C PRO A 87 9.54 16.39 0.37
N ALA A 88 9.77 16.13 -0.92
CA ALA A 88 10.35 14.89 -1.40
C ALA A 88 11.56 14.54 -0.53
N ALA A 89 11.49 13.40 0.18
CA ALA A 89 12.68 12.83 0.77
C ALA A 89 13.73 12.68 -0.36
N PRO A 90 15.03 12.84 -0.09
CA PRO A 90 16.10 12.70 -1.08
C PRO A 90 16.30 11.24 -1.55
N THR A 91 15.25 10.43 -1.49
CA THR A 91 15.19 9.06 -1.98
C THR A 91 14.76 9.09 -3.44
N ASP A 92 15.52 8.41 -4.32
CA ASP A 92 15.23 8.31 -5.77
C ASP A 92 13.88 7.65 -6.12
N GLN A 93 13.13 7.15 -5.13
CA GLN A 93 11.84 6.49 -5.33
C GLN A 93 10.66 7.29 -4.74
N PRO A 94 9.57 7.50 -5.50
CA PRO A 94 8.34 8.13 -5.02
C PRO A 94 7.75 7.43 -3.79
N ALA A 95 7.17 8.19 -2.85
CA ALA A 95 6.66 7.65 -1.58
C ALA A 95 5.63 6.52 -1.78
N ILE A 96 4.76 6.62 -2.79
CA ILE A 96 3.79 5.58 -3.12
C ILE A 96 4.45 4.25 -3.53
N VAL A 97 5.56 4.32 -4.27
CA VAL A 97 6.35 3.14 -4.66
C VAL A 97 6.95 2.49 -3.41
N GLN A 98 7.45 3.28 -2.46
CA GLN A 98 7.99 2.77 -1.20
C GLN A 98 6.93 2.05 -0.37
N VAL A 99 5.72 2.63 -0.25
CA VAL A 99 4.60 2.00 0.46
C VAL A 99 4.24 0.66 -0.17
N PHE A 100 3.96 0.62 -1.47
CA PHE A 100 3.55 -0.63 -2.13
C PHE A 100 4.69 -1.65 -2.22
N THR A 101 5.96 -1.23 -2.16
CA THR A 101 7.10 -2.14 -2.00
C THR A 101 7.08 -2.81 -0.63
N ARG A 102 6.76 -2.08 0.44
CA ARG A 102 6.57 -2.67 1.78
C ARG A 102 5.38 -3.63 1.81
N VAL A 103 4.29 -3.29 1.13
CA VAL A 103 3.12 -4.18 0.97
C VAL A 103 3.55 -5.49 0.31
N LEU A 104 4.28 -5.43 -0.80
CA LEU A 104 4.78 -6.62 -1.49
C LEU A 104 5.63 -7.50 -0.58
N LYS A 105 6.58 -6.90 0.16
CA LYS A 105 7.40 -7.63 1.15
C LYS A 105 6.57 -8.25 2.26
N ALA A 106 5.53 -7.57 2.75
CA ALA A 106 4.63 -8.10 3.77
C ALA A 106 3.81 -9.29 3.26
N ILE A 107 3.36 -9.23 2.00
CA ILE A 107 2.68 -10.35 1.34
C ILE A 107 3.63 -11.54 1.21
N GLU A 108 4.86 -11.33 0.72
CA GLU A 108 5.87 -12.39 0.57
C GLU A 108 6.17 -13.11 1.89
N LYS A 109 6.26 -12.35 2.99
CA LYS A 109 6.44 -12.92 4.34
C LYS A 109 5.24 -13.75 4.82
N LYS A 110 4.01 -13.45 4.38
CA LYS A 110 2.79 -14.17 4.81
C LYS A 110 2.54 -15.45 4.01
N ILE A 111 3.06 -15.55 2.80
CA ILE A 111 2.83 -16.70 1.91
C ILE A 111 4.00 -17.70 1.86
N THR A 112 5.14 -17.34 2.47
CA THR A 112 6.32 -18.21 2.67
C THR A 112 6.16 -18.96 3.98
#